data_AF-A0A2D5WCL2-F1
#
_entry.id   AF-A0A2D5WCL2-F1
#
_cell.length_a   1.000
_cell.length_b   1.000
_cell.length_c   1.000
_cell.angle_alpha   90.00
_cell.angle_beta   90.00
_cell.angle_gamma   90.00
#
_symmetry.space_group_name_H-M   'P 1'
#
loop_
_entity.id
_entity.type
_entity.pdbx_description
1 polymer ?
#
loop_
_entity_poly.entity_id
_entity_poly.type
_entity_poly.pdbx_seq_one_letter_code
_entity_poly.pdbx_strand_id
1 'polypeptide(L)'
;MTPDKKPVSPWLMAAINLLAWPGIGTFIGGQKVVGAIQAALALAGGLLSLCLIVVMFRLVIKLDSTSFDTGSFVEANGTLLGLGGGGLGLLAISWVWAAVSSLQIAIRLKTRD
;
A
#
# COMPACT_ATOMS: atom_id res chain seq x y z
N MET A 1 -25.94 -3.87 28.03
CA MET A 1 -25.03 -2.71 27.95
C MET A 1 -23.93 -3.06 26.97
N THR A 2 -24.02 -2.58 25.73
CA THR A 2 -22.90 -2.70 24.78
C THR A 2 -21.77 -1.82 25.31
N PRO A 3 -20.53 -2.32 25.43
CA PRO A 3 -19.43 -1.52 25.96
C PRO A 3 -19.27 -0.28 25.09
N ASP A 4 -19.31 0.88 25.73
CA ASP A 4 -19.10 2.18 25.14
C ASP A 4 -17.67 2.20 24.55
N LYS A 5 -17.55 1.94 23.25
CA LYS A 5 -16.27 1.97 22.56
C LYS A 5 -15.85 3.43 22.52
N LYS A 6 -14.84 3.79 23.33
CA LYS A 6 -14.19 5.10 23.29
C LYS A 6 -14.02 5.55 21.84
N PRO A 7 -14.45 6.78 21.50
CA PRO A 7 -14.26 7.30 20.15
C PRO A 7 -12.76 7.24 19.83
N VAL A 8 -12.42 6.44 18.82
CA VAL A 8 -11.03 6.24 18.39
C VAL A 8 -10.58 7.56 17.77
N SER A 9 -9.42 8.09 18.17
CA SER A 9 -9.01 9.41 17.71
C SER A 9 -8.74 9.42 16.20
N PRO A 10 -9.17 10.46 15.46
CA PRO A 10 -8.95 10.53 14.01
C PRO A 10 -7.46 10.51 13.64
N TRP A 11 -6.62 11.08 14.49
CA TRP A 11 -5.15 11.04 14.34
C TRP A 11 -4.58 9.63 14.49
N LEU A 12 -5.13 8.81 15.40
CA LEU A 12 -4.74 7.40 15.52
C LEU A 12 -5.17 6.61 14.28
N MET A 13 -6.35 6.87 13.73
CA MET A 13 -6.79 6.24 12.47
C MET A 13 -5.89 6.61 11.30
N ALA A 14 -5.48 7.88 11.20
CA ALA A 14 -4.54 8.35 10.19
C ALA A 14 -3.17 7.68 10.35
N ALA A 15 -2.66 7.59 11.58
CA ALA A 15 -1.41 6.90 11.87
C ALA A 15 -1.45 5.43 11.46
N ILE A 16 -2.54 4.72 11.76
CA ILE A 16 -2.71 3.31 11.36
C ILE A 16 -2.74 3.16 9.84
N ASN A 17 -3.48 4.00 9.12
CA ASN A 17 -3.59 3.95 7.66
C ASN A 17 -2.25 4.26 6.95
N LEU A 18 -1.44 5.16 7.50
CA LEU A 18 -0.20 5.61 6.89
C LEU A 18 1.02 4.76 7.28
N LEU A 19 1.08 4.29 8.53
CA LEU A 19 2.26 3.61 9.07
C LEU A 19 2.12 2.09 9.13
N ALA A 20 0.94 1.57 9.44
CA ALA A 20 0.75 0.14 9.61
C ALA A 20 0.24 -0.50 8.32
N TRP A 21 -0.97 -0.15 7.89
CA TRP A 21 -1.56 -0.71 6.68
C TRP A 21 -2.71 0.16 6.15
N PRO A 22 -2.71 0.52 4.86
CA PRO A 22 -3.76 1.33 4.26
C PRO A 22 -5.10 0.57 4.28
N GLY A 23 -6.13 1.23 4.80
CA GLY A 23 -7.48 0.70 4.89
C GLY A 23 -7.90 0.26 6.29
N ILE A 24 -6.98 -0.07 7.20
CA ILE A 24 -7.33 -0.46 8.58
C ILE A 24 -7.91 0.73 9.35
N GLY A 25 -7.27 1.90 9.28
CA GLY A 25 -7.78 3.12 9.90
C GLY A 25 -9.12 3.56 9.33
N THR A 26 -9.31 3.43 8.01
CA THR A 26 -10.57 3.71 7.32
C THR A 26 -11.69 2.77 7.77
N PHE A 27 -11.37 1.48 7.95
CA PHE A 27 -12.32 0.47 8.42
C PHE A 27 -12.78 0.76 9.86
N ILE A 28 -11.84 1.09 10.75
CA ILE A 28 -12.12 1.44 12.15
C ILE A 28 -12.91 2.76 12.24
N GLY A 29 -12.64 3.72 11.35
CA GLY A 29 -13.36 4.99 11.25
C GLY A 29 -14.79 4.91 10.68
N GLY A 30 -15.33 3.71 10.52
CA GLY A 30 -16.72 3.47 10.13
C GLY A 30 -16.94 3.29 8.63
N GLN A 31 -15.94 3.56 7.79
CA GLN A 31 -16.00 3.32 6.35
C GLN A 31 -15.52 1.90 5.98
N LYS A 32 -16.22 0.88 6.50
CA LYS A 32 -15.80 -0.53 6.42
C LYS A 32 -15.54 -1.03 4.99
N VAL A 33 -16.44 -0.72 4.04
CA VAL A 33 -16.29 -1.17 2.64
C VAL A 33 -15.07 -0.53 1.99
N VAL A 34 -14.90 0.79 2.17
CA VAL A 34 -13.75 1.53 1.61
C VAL A 34 -12.43 1.03 2.21
N GLY A 35 -12.39 0.84 3.53
CA GLY A 35 -11.22 0.30 4.20
C GLY A 35 -10.86 -1.12 3.76
N ALA A 36 -11.85 -1.99 3.55
CA ALA A 36 -11.62 -3.34 3.04
C ALA A 36 -11.05 -3.32 1.61
N ILE A 37 -11.57 -2.44 0.74
CA ILE A 37 -11.07 -2.29 -0.64
C ILE A 37 -9.63 -1.76 -0.63
N GLN A 38 -9.33 -0.73 0.17
CA GLN A 38 -7.98 -0.19 0.33
C GLN A 38 -7.00 -1.28 0.80
N ALA A 39 -7.40 -2.04 1.82
CA ALA A 39 -6.57 -3.12 2.35
C ALA A 39 -6.33 -4.22 1.30
N ALA A 40 -7.35 -4.61 0.54
CA ALA A 40 -7.23 -5.60 -0.52
C ALA A 40 -6.34 -5.12 -1.69
N LEU A 41 -6.48 -3.85 -2.10
CA LEU A 41 -5.63 -3.22 -3.11
C LEU A 41 -4.17 -3.18 -2.67
N ALA A 42 -3.91 -2.85 -1.40
CA ALA A 42 -2.55 -2.87 -0.87
C ALA A 42 -1.98 -4.29 -0.78
N LEU A 43 -2.81 -5.28 -0.45
CA LEU A 43 -2.40 -6.68 -0.43
C LEU A 43 -2.04 -7.17 -1.84
N ALA A 44 -2.89 -6.88 -2.83
CA ALA A 44 -2.64 -7.22 -4.22
C ALA A 44 -1.40 -6.49 -4.76
N GLY A 45 -1.30 -5.17 -4.54
CA GLY A 45 -0.15 -4.36 -4.93
C GLY A 45 1.15 -4.84 -4.27
N GLY A 46 1.10 -5.18 -2.98
CA GLY A 46 2.23 -5.72 -2.22
C GLY A 46 2.71 -7.07 -2.75
N LEU A 47 1.78 -8.01 -3.01
CA LEU A 47 2.10 -9.31 -3.58
C LEU A 47 2.72 -9.18 -4.97
N LEU A 48 2.17 -8.33 -5.82
CA LEU A 48 2.72 -8.04 -7.15
C LEU A 48 4.10 -7.39 -7.04
N SER A 49 4.31 -6.49 -6.09
CA SER A 49 5.61 -5.83 -5.84
C SER A 49 6.72 -6.81 -5.47
N LEU A 50 6.39 -7.99 -4.93
CA LEU A 50 7.40 -9.04 -4.67
C LEU A 50 8.12 -9.48 -5.95
N CYS A 51 7.49 -9.33 -7.13
CA CYS A 51 8.17 -9.56 -8.41
C CYS A 51 9.41 -8.66 -8.59
N LEU A 52 9.36 -7.41 -8.12
CA LEU A 52 10.53 -6.51 -8.18
C LEU A 52 11.65 -7.01 -7.27
N ILE A 53 11.34 -7.54 -6.08
CA ILE A 53 12.34 -8.09 -5.16
C ILE A 53 13.10 -9.23 -5.85
N VAL A 54 12.40 -10.13 -6.53
CA VAL A 54 13.02 -11.21 -7.31
C VAL A 54 13.93 -10.66 -8.41
N VAL A 55 13.48 -9.63 -9.14
CA VAL A 55 14.31 -8.99 -10.18
C VAL A 55 15.53 -8.30 -9.57
N MET A 56 15.42 -7.66 -8.40
CA MET A 56 16.56 -7.06 -7.70
C MET A 56 17.58 -8.10 -7.26
N PHE A 57 17.16 -9.26 -6.74
CA PHE A 57 18.09 -10.36 -6.44
C PHE A 57 18.81 -10.85 -7.69
N ARG A 58 18.08 -11.02 -8.81
CA ARG A 58 18.69 -11.40 -10.10
C ARG A 58 19.68 -10.36 -10.60
N LEU A 59 19.37 -9.07 -10.40
CA LEU A 59 20.24 -7.95 -10.76
C LEU A 59 21.55 -8.01 -9.98
N VAL A 60 21.48 -8.19 -8.66
CA VAL A 60 22.67 -8.28 -7.79
C VAL A 60 23.58 -9.44 -8.21
N ILE A 61 23.03 -10.62 -8.50
CA ILE A 61 23.82 -11.78 -8.95
C ILE A 61 24.50 -11.49 -10.30
N LYS A 62 23.82 -10.81 -11.22
CA LYS A 62 24.37 -10.49 -12.55
C LYS A 62 25.38 -9.34 -12.53
N LEU A 63 25.27 -8.40 -11.60
CA LEU A 63 26.23 -7.29 -11.45
C LEU A 63 27.62 -7.76 -11.05
N ASP A 64 27.74 -8.93 -10.41
CA ASP A 64 29.02 -9.57 -10.06
C ASP A 64 29.76 -10.13 -11.30
N SER A 65 29.09 -10.15 -12.47
CA SER A 65 29.66 -10.67 -13.73
C SER A 65 30.40 -9.55 -14.49
N THR A 66 31.56 -9.87 -15.09
CA THR A 66 32.47 -8.93 -15.78
C THR A 66 31.84 -8.11 -16.92
N SER A 67 30.68 -8.53 -17.44
CA SER A 67 29.94 -7.83 -18.49
C SER A 67 28.43 -7.84 -18.19
N PHE A 68 27.95 -6.79 -17.53
CA PHE A 68 26.51 -6.60 -17.33
C PHE A 68 25.89 -5.88 -18.53
N ASP A 69 25.13 -6.61 -19.33
CA ASP A 69 24.27 -6.02 -20.35
C ASP A 69 22.88 -5.72 -19.77
N THR A 70 22.58 -4.43 -19.65
CA THR A 70 21.30 -3.94 -19.13
C THR A 70 20.14 -4.25 -20.07
N GLY A 71 20.37 -4.24 -21.38
CA GLY A 71 19.32 -4.46 -22.38
C GLY A 71 18.74 -5.87 -22.29
N SER A 72 19.60 -6.88 -22.38
CA SER A 72 19.19 -8.29 -22.23
C SER A 72 18.63 -8.61 -20.84
N PHE A 73 19.06 -7.90 -19.79
CA PHE A 73 18.49 -8.06 -18.46
C PHE A 73 17.05 -7.57 -18.37
N VAL A 74 16.78 -6.38 -18.92
CA VAL A 74 15.43 -5.80 -18.95
C VAL A 74 14.52 -6.63 -19.84
N GLU A 75 14.98 -7.09 -20.99
CA GLU A 75 14.20 -7.96 -21.88
C GLU A 75 13.82 -9.28 -21.19
N ALA A 76 14.78 -9.94 -20.53
CA ALA A 76 14.55 -11.20 -19.84
C ALA A 76 13.65 -11.09 -18.59
N ASN A 77 13.53 -9.91 -17.99
CA ASN A 77 12.75 -9.67 -16.77
C ASN A 77 11.59 -8.70 -16.98
N GLY A 78 11.30 -8.29 -18.22
CA GLY A 78 10.39 -7.20 -18.53
C GLY A 78 8.98 -7.41 -17.98
N THR A 79 8.46 -8.64 -18.08
CA THR A 79 7.15 -8.99 -17.49
C THR A 79 7.14 -8.82 -15.97
N LEU A 80 8.19 -9.28 -15.27
CA LEU A 80 8.30 -9.17 -13.81
C LEU A 80 8.47 -7.72 -13.37
N LEU A 81 9.23 -6.92 -14.14
CA LEU A 81 9.38 -5.48 -13.92
C LEU A 81 8.06 -4.74 -14.11
N GLY A 82 7.30 -5.06 -15.16
CA GLY A 82 5.99 -4.49 -15.41
C GLY A 82 4.98 -4.88 -14.34
N LEU A 83 4.89 -6.16 -13.99
CA LEU A 83 3.97 -6.67 -12.96
C LEU A 83 4.29 -6.07 -11.59
N GLY A 84 5.59 -6.06 -11.25
CA GLY A 84 6.07 -5.52 -9.99
C GLY A 84 5.96 -4.01 -9.88
N GLY A 85 6.26 -3.28 -10.96
CA GLY A 85 6.06 -1.83 -11.04
C GLY A 85 4.58 -1.45 -10.95
N GLY A 86 3.71 -2.20 -11.64
CA GLY A 86 2.26 -2.05 -11.52
C GLY A 86 1.76 -2.34 -10.10
N GLY A 87 2.31 -3.37 -9.44
CA GLY A 87 2.06 -3.66 -8.03
C GLY A 87 2.44 -2.51 -7.10
N LEU A 88 3.62 -1.93 -7.32
CA LEU A 88 4.10 -0.80 -6.52
C LEU A 88 3.23 0.45 -6.73
N GLY A 89 2.77 0.68 -7.95
CA GLY A 89 1.81 1.72 -8.28
C GLY A 89 0.46 1.53 -7.57
N LEU A 90 -0.10 0.32 -7.61
CA LEU A 90 -1.34 -0.02 -6.90
C LEU A 90 -1.21 0.18 -5.38
N LEU A 91 -0.05 -0.20 -4.82
CA LEU A 91 0.27 0.02 -3.41
C LEU A 91 0.29 1.52 -3.07
N ALA A 92 0.98 2.32 -3.86
CA ALA A 92 1.06 3.77 -3.68
C ALA A 92 -0.33 4.43 -3.77
N ILE A 93 -1.15 4.03 -4.74
CA ILE A 93 -2.52 4.51 -4.89
C ILE A 93 -3.35 4.17 -3.65
N SER A 94 -3.23 2.94 -3.13
CA SER A 94 -3.94 2.55 -1.90
C SER A 94 -3.51 3.40 -0.70
N TRP A 95 -2.22 3.69 -0.57
CA TRP A 95 -1.70 4.54 0.50
C TRP A 95 -2.21 5.98 0.41
N VAL A 96 -2.16 6.59 -0.78
CA VAL A 96 -2.69 7.94 -1.01
C VAL A 96 -4.19 7.98 -0.72
N TRP A 97 -4.93 6.97 -1.17
CA TRP A 97 -6.35 6.89 -0.93
C TRP A 97 -6.67 6.74 0.56
N ALA A 98 -5.93 5.91 1.29
CA ALA A 98 -6.07 5.77 2.74
C ALA A 98 -5.79 7.08 3.48
N ALA A 99 -4.81 7.86 3.03
CA ALA A 99 -4.52 9.20 3.59
C ALA A 99 -5.69 10.17 3.39
N VAL A 100 -6.25 10.21 2.18
CA VAL A 100 -7.42 11.05 1.86
C VAL A 100 -8.64 10.60 2.68
N SER A 101 -8.89 9.30 2.81
CA SER A 101 -9.97 8.78 3.65
C SER A 101 -9.81 9.18 5.12
N SER A 102 -8.61 9.08 5.68
CA SER A 102 -8.33 9.53 7.05
C SER A 102 -8.60 11.03 7.24
N LEU A 103 -8.21 11.87 6.26
CA LEU A 103 -8.49 13.31 6.31
C LEU A 103 -9.99 13.61 6.28
N GLN A 104 -10.74 12.93 5.40
CA GLN A 104 -12.20 13.08 5.33
C GLN A 104 -12.89 12.68 6.64
N ILE A 105 -12.42 11.60 7.28
CA ILE A 105 -12.95 11.17 8.58
C ILE A 105 -12.64 12.21 9.65
N ALA A 106 -11.42 12.74 9.69
CA ALA A 106 -11.04 13.79 10.63
C ALA A 106 -11.87 15.07 10.46
N ILE A 107 -12.10 15.51 9.22
CA ILE A 107 -12.94 16.68 8.93
C ILE A 107 -14.40 16.44 9.38
N ARG A 108 -14.98 15.27 9.06
CA ARG A 108 -16.36 14.95 9.48
C ARG A 108 -16.54 14.93 10.98
N LEU A 109 -15.54 14.42 11.71
CA LEU A 109 -15.57 14.40 13.17
C LEU A 109 -15.47 15.83 13.73
N LYS A 110 -14.58 16.66 13.19
CA LYS A 110 -14.45 18.07 13.59
C LYS A 110 -15.70 18.92 13.32
N THR A 111 -16.50 18.59 12.30
CA THR A 111 -17.77 19.30 12.01
C THR A 111 -18.97 18.79 12.80
N ARG A 112 -18.82 17.68 13.54
CA ARG A 112 -19.88 17.10 14.39
C ARG A 112 -19.76 17.52 15.86
N ASP A 113 -18.60 18.00 16.27
CA ASP A 113 -18.36 18.72 17.52
C ASP A 113 -18.82 20.18 17.40
#